data_AF-A0A742KK47-F1
#
_entry.id   AF-A0A742KK47-F1
#
_cell.length_a   1.000
_cell.length_b   1.000
_cell.length_c   1.000
_cell.angle_alpha   90.00
_cell.angle_beta   90.00
_cell.angle_gamma   90.00
#
_symmetry.space_group_name_H-M   'P 1'
#
loop_
_entity.id
_entity.type
_entity.pdbx_description
1 polymer ?
#
loop_
_entity_poly.entity_id
_entity_poly.type
_entity_poly.pdbx_seq_one_letter_code
_entity_poly.pdbx_strand_id
1 'polypeptide(L)'
;MGYISQFEASDIDSDDIDLRFEVDAVETGTTVSIVDECGHAAQIITALLDELEHYKSREERVTKLVMDNSTSWDALYKKLEAAEKRIAELDKRLIEYAGIATREAHRVAELEARTVILPEPIIVLHRRDFTDAHREIYAYPEAEVNAALADAGIGVKGE
;
A
#
# COMPACT_ATOMS: atom_id res chain seq x y z
N MET A 1 82.41 17.17 -16.76
CA MET A 1 82.06 15.95 -16.01
C MET A 1 82.84 15.99 -14.71
N GLY A 2 82.24 16.52 -13.64
CA GLY A 2 82.84 16.44 -12.30
C GLY A 2 82.60 15.04 -11.76
N TYR A 3 83.66 14.29 -11.50
CA TYR A 3 83.58 13.00 -10.81
C TYR A 3 83.72 13.27 -9.31
N ILE A 4 82.87 12.64 -8.49
CA ILE A 4 83.01 12.64 -7.02
C ILE A 4 84.37 11.99 -6.71
N SER A 5 85.31 12.75 -6.14
CA SER A 5 86.72 12.35 -6.08
C SER A 5 87.10 11.56 -4.83
N GLN A 6 86.22 11.41 -3.85
CA GLN A 6 86.43 10.60 -2.66
C GLN A 6 85.07 10.43 -1.96
N PHE A 7 84.80 9.20 -1.54
CA PHE A 7 83.61 8.84 -0.78
C PHE A 7 84.08 7.84 0.28
N GLU A 8 84.06 8.22 1.55
CA GLU A 8 84.39 7.33 2.66
C GLU A 8 83.10 6.78 3.28
N ALA A 9 83.12 5.54 3.78
CA ALA A 9 81.91 4.93 4.36
C ALA A 9 81.39 5.67 5.60
N SER A 10 82.25 6.49 6.24
CA SER A 10 81.91 7.41 7.31
C SER A 10 81.10 8.63 6.85
N ASP A 11 81.05 8.94 5.55
CA ASP A 11 80.24 10.03 5.00
C ASP A 11 78.75 9.62 4.86
N ILE A 12 78.39 8.37 5.18
CA ILE A 12 77.02 7.82 5.21
C ILE A 12 76.57 7.58 6.67
N ASP A 13 77.05 8.36 7.63
CA ASP A 13 76.62 8.25 9.03
C ASP A 13 75.36 9.09 9.34
N SER A 14 74.95 9.94 8.40
CA SER A 14 73.81 10.84 8.51
C SER A 14 72.64 10.34 7.68
N ASP A 15 71.48 10.18 8.32
CA ASP A 15 70.21 9.85 7.66
C ASP A 15 69.60 11.05 6.91
N ASP A 16 70.27 12.20 6.94
CA ASP A 16 69.84 13.44 6.31
C ASP A 16 70.54 13.67 4.96
N ILE A 17 69.74 13.95 3.92
CA ILE A 17 70.19 14.35 2.59
C ILE A 17 70.21 15.87 2.52
N ASP A 18 71.38 16.45 2.27
CA ASP A 18 71.51 17.89 2.05
C ASP A 18 71.30 18.26 0.59
N LEU A 19 70.14 18.85 0.27
CA LEU A 19 69.82 19.31 -1.08
C LEU A 19 70.10 20.79 -1.18
N ARG A 20 70.99 21.19 -2.11
CA ARG A 20 71.33 22.59 -2.37
C ARG A 20 70.95 22.97 -3.79
N PHE A 21 70.17 24.03 -3.91
CA PHE A 21 69.64 24.49 -5.19
C PHE A 21 69.70 26.01 -5.23
N GLU A 22 70.26 26.56 -6.31
CA GLU A 22 70.31 27.99 -6.53
C GLU A 22 69.33 28.39 -7.65
N VAL A 23 68.36 29.24 -7.32
CA VAL A 23 67.41 29.82 -8.28
C VAL A 23 67.52 31.35 -8.17
N ASP A 24 67.77 32.03 -9.29
CA ASP A 24 67.97 33.48 -9.34
C ASP A 24 68.99 34.02 -8.31
N ALA A 25 70.10 33.30 -8.14
CA ALA A 25 71.15 33.58 -7.16
C ALA A 25 70.71 33.53 -5.68
N VAL A 26 69.59 32.87 -5.39
CA VAL A 26 69.09 32.61 -4.04
C VAL A 26 69.22 31.12 -3.73
N GLU A 27 69.85 30.78 -2.60
CA GLU A 27 69.91 29.41 -2.09
C GLU A 27 68.52 29.01 -1.58
N THR A 28 67.96 27.97 -2.19
CA THR A 28 66.63 27.42 -1.92
C THR A 28 66.68 25.98 -1.44
N GLY A 29 67.88 25.46 -1.21
CA GLY A 29 68.11 24.13 -0.70
C GLY A 29 67.54 23.87 0.69
N THR A 30 67.34 22.59 0.99
CA THR A 30 66.88 22.13 2.29
C THR A 30 67.53 20.80 2.64
N THR A 31 67.58 20.50 3.93
CA THR A 31 68.04 19.20 4.43
C THR A 31 66.81 18.34 4.67
N VAL A 32 66.78 17.15 4.06
CA VAL A 32 65.65 16.21 4.04
C VAL A 32 66.07 14.98 4.85
N SER A 33 65.30 14.61 5.87
CA SER A 33 65.63 13.43 6.68
C SER A 33 65.02 12.18 6.08
N ILE A 34 65.80 11.19 5.69
CA ILE A 34 65.22 9.96 5.13
C ILE A 34 64.32 9.28 6.16
N VAL A 35 64.72 9.30 7.44
CA VAL A 35 64.00 8.63 8.53
C VAL A 35 62.67 9.31 8.83
N ASP A 36 62.63 10.63 8.96
CA ASP A 36 61.39 11.34 9.26
C ASP A 36 60.41 11.25 8.08
N GLU A 37 60.90 11.40 6.84
CA GLU A 37 60.09 11.35 5.63
C GLU A 37 59.55 9.93 5.42
N CYS A 38 60.36 8.89 5.62
CA CYS A 38 59.90 7.50 5.60
C CYS A 38 58.91 7.21 6.75
N GLY A 39 59.13 7.78 7.94
CA GLY A 39 58.22 7.67 9.07
C GLY A 39 56.86 8.31 8.77
N HIS A 40 56.86 9.50 8.17
CA HIS A 40 55.65 10.20 7.76
C HIS A 40 54.91 9.45 6.64
N ALA A 41 55.65 8.94 5.65
CA ALA A 41 55.09 8.09 4.60
C ALA A 41 54.45 6.83 5.18
N ALA A 42 55.10 6.16 6.13
CA ALA A 42 54.55 4.99 6.81
C ALA A 42 53.24 5.31 7.56
N GLN A 43 53.20 6.43 8.29
CA GLN A 43 51.99 6.88 8.99
C GLN A 43 50.83 7.15 8.02
N ILE A 44 51.10 7.82 6.90
CA ILE A 44 50.09 8.06 5.86
C ILE A 44 49.59 6.74 5.28
N ILE A 45 50.49 5.80 4.96
CA ILE A 45 50.13 4.49 4.42
C ILE A 45 49.23 3.73 5.41
N THR A 46 49.58 3.72 6.71
CA THR A 46 48.75 3.08 7.74
C THR A 46 47.36 3.72 7.82
N ALA A 47 47.27 5.05 7.85
CA ALA A 47 45.99 5.75 7.90
C ALA A 47 45.11 5.45 6.67
N LEU A 48 45.69 5.37 5.47
CA LEU A 48 44.98 5.01 4.25
C LEU A 48 44.51 3.54 4.26
N LEU A 49 45.30 2.63 4.83
CA LEU A 49 44.91 1.22 4.99
C LEU A 49 43.70 1.09 5.95
N ASP A 50 43.72 1.79 7.08
CA ASP A 50 42.59 1.81 8.03
C ASP A 50 41.32 2.37 7.37
N GLU A 51 41.45 3.44 6.56
CA GLU A 51 40.30 4.02 5.85
C GLU A 51 39.73 3.07 4.78
N LEU A 52 40.61 2.37 4.04
CA LEU A 52 40.21 1.34 3.08
C LEU A 52 39.46 0.18 3.75
N GLU A 53 39.94 -0.28 4.90
CA GLU A 53 39.26 -1.33 5.68
C GLU A 53 37.88 -0.86 6.14
N HIS A 54 37.77 0.38 6.62
CA HIS A 54 36.49 0.98 6.98
C HIS A 54 35.52 1.05 5.79
N TYR A 55 35.97 1.47 4.59
CA TYR A 55 35.13 1.49 3.40
C TYR A 55 34.64 0.10 2.99
N LYS A 56 35.51 -0.90 3.07
CA LYS A 56 35.15 -2.29 2.78
C LYS A 56 34.07 -2.81 3.72
N SER A 57 34.22 -2.58 5.03
CA SER A 57 33.20 -2.93 6.03
C SER A 57 31.86 -2.21 5.76
N ARG A 58 31.92 -0.93 5.34
CA ARG A 58 30.73 -0.16 4.98
C ARG A 58 30.04 -0.74 3.75
N GLU A 59 30.78 -1.15 2.73
CA GLU A 59 30.25 -1.75 1.50
C GLU A 59 29.53 -3.07 1.78
N GLU A 60 30.10 -3.93 2.62
CA GLU A 60 29.47 -5.18 3.07
C GLU A 60 28.14 -4.91 3.79
N ARG A 61 28.11 -3.91 4.67
CA ARG A 61 26.89 -3.51 5.38
C ARG A 61 25.82 -2.95 4.45
N VAL A 62 26.20 -2.15 3.46
CA VAL A 62 25.29 -1.62 2.43
C VAL A 62 24.71 -2.76 1.61
N THR A 63 25.54 -3.71 1.20
CA THR A 63 25.12 -4.89 0.43
C THR A 63 24.05 -5.68 1.20
N LYS A 64 24.27 -5.93 2.49
CA LYS A 64 23.29 -6.60 3.35
C LYS A 64 21.98 -5.81 3.45
N LEU A 65 22.05 -4.50 3.68
CA LEU A 65 20.88 -3.63 3.77
C LEU A 65 20.06 -3.65 2.46
N VAL A 66 20.73 -3.64 1.31
CA VAL A 66 20.07 -3.71 0.00
C VAL A 66 19.34 -5.04 -0.17
N MET A 67 19.96 -6.16 0.22
CA MET A 67 19.32 -7.48 0.18
C MET A 67 18.10 -7.53 1.11
N ASP A 68 18.23 -7.09 2.36
CA ASP A 68 17.14 -7.06 3.33
C ASP A 68 15.97 -6.20 2.83
N ASN A 69 16.27 -5.00 2.30
CA ASN A 69 15.25 -4.14 1.70
C ASN A 69 14.57 -4.79 0.50
N SER A 70 15.32 -5.46 -0.38
CA SER A 70 14.77 -6.19 -1.53
C SER A 70 13.76 -7.24 -1.09
N THR A 71 14.10 -8.04 -0.07
CA THR A 71 13.17 -9.05 0.46
C THR A 71 11.92 -8.44 1.09
N SER A 72 12.07 -7.30 1.77
CA SER A 72 10.94 -6.56 2.34
C SER A 72 10.00 -6.03 1.26
N TRP A 73 10.56 -5.47 0.17
CA TRP A 73 9.78 -4.99 -0.97
C TRP A 73 8.99 -6.11 -1.65
N ASP A 74 9.61 -7.27 -1.88
CA ASP A 74 8.93 -8.44 -2.44
C ASP A 74 7.73 -8.88 -1.58
N ALA A 75 7.89 -8.88 -0.26
CA ALA A 75 6.83 -9.23 0.67
C ALA A 75 5.67 -8.21 0.63
N LEU A 76 5.98 -6.92 0.53
CA LEU A 76 4.98 -5.86 0.40
C LEU A 76 4.22 -5.96 -0.93
N TYR A 77 4.92 -6.25 -2.02
CA TYR A 77 4.31 -6.37 -3.35
C TYR A 77 3.30 -7.52 -3.40
N LYS A 78 3.63 -8.67 -2.80
CA LYS A 78 2.70 -9.80 -2.68
C LYS A 78 1.45 -9.46 -1.87
N LYS A 79 1.60 -8.68 -0.79
CA LYS A 79 0.45 -8.21 0.01
C LYS A 79 -0.42 -7.25 -0.78
N LEU A 80 0.20 -6.34 -1.55
CA LEU A 80 -0.52 -5.41 -2.41
C LEU A 80 -1.35 -6.17 -3.47
N GLU A 81 -0.74 -7.11 -4.18
CA GLU A 81 -1.44 -7.91 -5.19
C GLU A 81 -2.61 -8.71 -4.60
N ALA A 82 -2.44 -9.27 -3.39
CA ALA A 82 -3.51 -9.96 -2.68
C ALA A 82 -4.66 -9.02 -2.28
N ALA A 83 -4.33 -7.80 -1.83
CA ALA A 83 -5.32 -6.79 -1.47
C ALA A 83 -6.10 -6.31 -2.71
N GLU A 84 -5.43 -6.08 -3.83
CA GLU A 84 -6.07 -5.70 -5.11
C GLU A 84 -7.04 -6.80 -5.59
N LYS A 85 -6.64 -8.07 -5.53
CA LYS A 85 -7.52 -9.20 -5.84
C LYS A 85 -8.74 -9.24 -4.91
N ARG A 86 -8.54 -8.95 -3.62
CA ARG A 86 -9.63 -8.92 -2.65
C ARG A 86 -10.61 -7.77 -2.92
N ILE A 87 -10.12 -6.60 -3.29
CA ILE A 87 -10.95 -5.44 -3.67
C ILE A 87 -11.78 -5.79 -4.90
N ALA A 88 -11.15 -6.32 -5.96
CA ALA A 88 -11.86 -6.71 -7.18
C ALA A 88 -12.99 -7.73 -6.91
N GLU A 89 -12.78 -8.65 -5.97
CA GLU A 89 -13.81 -9.60 -5.57
C GLU A 89 -14.95 -8.94 -4.77
N LEU A 90 -14.62 -8.01 -3.87
CA LEU A 90 -15.63 -7.25 -3.13
C LEU A 90 -16.47 -6.36 -4.06
N ASP A 91 -15.85 -5.74 -5.07
CA ASP A 91 -16.56 -4.93 -6.06
C ASP A 91 -17.56 -5.77 -6.86
N LYS A 92 -17.18 -6.99 -7.28
CA LYS A 92 -18.10 -7.92 -7.95
C LYS A 92 -19.31 -8.25 -7.07
N ARG A 93 -19.06 -8.58 -5.80
CA ARG A 93 -20.14 -8.88 -4.84
C ARG A 93 -21.04 -7.68 -4.60
N LEU A 94 -20.47 -6.47 -4.53
CA LEU A 94 -21.25 -5.24 -4.38
C LEU A 94 -22.20 -5.02 -5.56
N ILE A 95 -21.73 -5.25 -6.79
CA ILE A 95 -22.56 -5.17 -8.00
C ILE A 95 -23.70 -6.21 -7.94
N GLU A 96 -23.40 -7.44 -7.53
CA GLU A 96 -24.42 -8.48 -7.38
C GLU A 96 -25.49 -8.09 -6.34
N TYR A 97 -25.07 -7.64 -5.16
CA TYR A 97 -26.00 -7.19 -4.12
C TYR A 97 -26.82 -5.99 -4.56
N ALA A 98 -26.23 -5.03 -5.27
CA ALA A 98 -26.96 -3.91 -5.85
C ALA A 98 -28.02 -4.40 -6.85
N GLY A 99 -27.69 -5.38 -7.69
CA GLY A 99 -28.62 -6.00 -8.62
C GLY A 99 -29.75 -6.82 -7.98
N ILE A 100 -29.53 -7.37 -6.78
CA ILE A 100 -30.59 -8.02 -5.99
C ILE A 100 -31.48 -6.95 -5.38
N ALA A 101 -30.89 -5.94 -4.74
CA ALA A 101 -31.62 -4.87 -4.07
C ALA A 101 -32.55 -4.11 -5.05
N THR A 102 -32.08 -3.84 -6.27
CA THR A 102 -32.92 -3.20 -7.29
C THR A 102 -34.10 -4.08 -7.70
N ARG A 103 -33.88 -5.38 -7.94
CA ARG A 103 -34.97 -6.32 -8.28
C ARG A 103 -35.99 -6.45 -7.16
N GLU A 104 -35.54 -6.56 -5.91
CA GLU A 104 -36.45 -6.64 -4.77
C GLU A 104 -37.21 -5.32 -4.59
N ALA A 105 -36.57 -4.17 -4.75
CA ALA A 105 -37.24 -2.87 -4.72
C ALA A 105 -38.33 -2.77 -5.81
N HIS A 106 -38.03 -3.23 -7.04
CA HIS A 106 -39.04 -3.30 -8.11
C HIS A 106 -40.19 -4.24 -7.75
N ARG A 107 -39.91 -5.40 -7.18
CA ARG A 107 -40.92 -6.38 -6.77
C ARG A 107 -41.82 -5.85 -5.65
N VAL A 108 -41.25 -5.17 -4.67
CA VAL A 108 -42.00 -4.51 -3.60
C VAL A 108 -42.90 -3.42 -4.18
N ALA A 109 -42.37 -2.56 -5.05
CA ALA A 109 -43.18 -1.52 -5.70
C ALA A 109 -44.33 -2.11 -6.54
N GLU A 110 -44.10 -3.24 -7.24
CA GLU A 110 -45.16 -3.95 -7.97
C GLU A 110 -46.24 -4.48 -7.02
N LEU A 111 -45.83 -5.08 -5.89
CA LEU A 111 -46.75 -5.61 -4.89
C LEU A 111 -47.57 -4.50 -4.23
N GLU A 112 -46.94 -3.40 -3.83
CA GLU A 112 -47.59 -2.23 -3.22
C GLU A 112 -48.56 -1.54 -4.20
N ALA A 113 -48.34 -1.65 -5.51
CA ALA A 113 -49.24 -1.11 -6.53
C ALA A 113 -50.46 -2.01 -6.82
N ARG A 114 -50.54 -3.22 -6.25
CA ARG A 114 -51.65 -4.15 -6.51
C ARG A 114 -52.94 -3.60 -5.96
N THR A 115 -53.90 -3.44 -6.87
CA THR A 115 -55.26 -3.01 -6.52
C THR A 115 -56.29 -3.96 -7.12
N VAL A 116 -57.40 -4.14 -6.41
CA VAL A 116 -58.58 -4.87 -6.89
C VAL A 116 -59.75 -3.90 -7.04
N ILE A 117 -60.64 -4.18 -7.98
CA ILE A 117 -61.92 -3.47 -8.12
C ILE A 117 -62.99 -4.39 -7.56
N LEU A 118 -63.65 -3.97 -6.47
CA LEU A 118 -64.78 -4.70 -5.91
C LEU A 118 -66.07 -4.33 -6.67
N PRO A 119 -66.92 -5.31 -7.02
CA PRO A 119 -68.24 -5.03 -7.56
C PRO A 119 -69.11 -4.32 -6.52
N GLU A 120 -70.11 -3.56 -6.96
CA GLU A 120 -71.03 -2.86 -6.05
C GLU A 120 -71.64 -3.86 -5.03
N PRO A 121 -71.68 -3.51 -3.73
CA PRO A 121 -72.26 -4.39 -2.71
C PRO A 121 -73.72 -4.71 -3.04
N ILE A 122 -74.05 -6.00 -3.13
CA ILE A 122 -75.42 -6.44 -3.35
C ILE A 122 -76.19 -6.32 -2.04
N ILE A 123 -77.12 -5.36 -1.96
CA ILE A 123 -78.01 -5.19 -0.81
C ILE A 123 -79.11 -6.25 -0.85
N VAL A 124 -78.84 -7.43 -0.28
CA VAL A 124 -79.83 -8.53 -0.12
C VAL A 124 -80.78 -8.34 1.08
N LEU A 125 -80.63 -7.25 1.83
CA LEU A 125 -81.24 -7.02 3.15
C LEU A 125 -82.74 -6.71 3.18
N HIS A 126 -83.49 -6.94 2.10
CA HIS A 126 -84.93 -6.62 2.06
C HIS A 126 -85.86 -7.78 1.66
N ARG A 127 -85.35 -9.01 1.56
CA ARG A 127 -86.22 -10.20 1.39
C ARG A 127 -86.73 -10.70 2.74
N ARG A 128 -88.04 -10.96 2.84
CA ARG A 128 -88.72 -11.46 4.06
C ARG A 128 -88.19 -12.81 4.56
N ASP A 129 -87.50 -13.53 3.69
CA ASP A 129 -86.95 -14.87 3.83
C ASP A 129 -85.41 -14.91 3.91
N PHE A 130 -84.74 -13.74 3.94
CA PHE A 130 -83.28 -13.67 4.07
C PHE A 130 -82.84 -13.90 5.52
N THR A 131 -82.62 -15.16 5.88
CA THR A 131 -82.16 -15.56 7.23
C THR A 131 -80.63 -15.47 7.38
N ASP A 132 -80.13 -15.51 8.62
CA ASP A 132 -78.68 -15.48 8.89
C ASP A 132 -77.92 -16.63 8.22
N ALA A 133 -78.54 -17.80 8.06
CA ALA A 133 -77.99 -18.92 7.29
C ALA A 133 -77.82 -18.61 5.79
N HIS A 134 -78.68 -17.77 5.21
CA HIS A 134 -78.50 -17.31 3.82
C HIS A 134 -77.41 -16.25 3.70
N ARG A 135 -77.19 -15.45 4.75
CA ARG A 135 -76.10 -14.46 4.80
C ARG A 135 -74.74 -15.16 4.70
N GLU A 136 -74.53 -16.22 5.49
CA GLU A 136 -73.28 -16.99 5.51
C GLU A 136 -72.99 -17.74 4.19
N ILE A 137 -74.03 -18.07 3.41
CA ILE A 137 -73.90 -18.79 2.13
C ILE A 137 -73.68 -17.85 0.93
N TYR A 138 -74.27 -16.65 0.94
CA TYR A 138 -74.37 -15.81 -0.26
C TYR A 138 -73.68 -14.44 -0.15
N ALA A 139 -73.21 -14.02 1.02
CA ALA A 139 -72.57 -12.72 1.20
C ALA A 139 -71.44 -12.75 2.24
N TYR A 140 -70.29 -12.19 1.89
CA TYR A 140 -69.24 -11.90 2.87
C TYR A 140 -69.44 -10.49 3.46
N PRO A 141 -69.19 -10.29 4.76
CA PRO A 141 -69.17 -8.97 5.34
C PRO A 141 -68.09 -8.10 4.69
N GLU A 142 -68.44 -6.89 4.23
CA GLU A 142 -67.52 -5.95 3.58
C GLU A 142 -66.29 -5.66 4.45
N ALA A 143 -66.48 -5.50 5.75
CA ALA A 143 -65.39 -5.29 6.71
C ALA A 143 -64.41 -6.48 6.78
N GLU A 144 -64.88 -7.72 6.65
CA GLU A 144 -64.02 -8.91 6.64
C GLU A 144 -63.26 -9.05 5.33
N VAL A 145 -63.90 -8.73 4.20
CA VAL A 145 -63.25 -8.69 2.88
C VAL A 145 -62.17 -7.62 2.84
N ASN A 146 -62.46 -6.40 3.30
CA ASN A 146 -61.51 -5.30 3.33
C ASN A 146 -60.37 -5.57 4.33
N ALA A 147 -60.65 -6.20 5.48
CA ALA A 147 -59.60 -6.64 6.40
C ALA A 147 -58.69 -7.69 5.78
N ALA A 148 -59.23 -8.68 5.07
CA ALA A 148 -58.44 -9.70 4.38
C ALA A 148 -57.61 -9.12 3.23
N LEU A 149 -58.14 -8.14 2.48
CA LEU A 149 -57.40 -7.44 1.43
C LEU A 149 -56.27 -6.58 2.01
N ALA A 150 -56.52 -5.89 3.13
CA ALA A 150 -55.49 -5.13 3.84
C ALA A 150 -54.39 -6.03 4.42
N ASP A 151 -54.75 -7.17 5.02
CA ASP A 151 -53.78 -8.18 5.50
C ASP A 151 -52.94 -8.75 4.34
N ALA A 152 -53.56 -8.91 3.16
CA ALA A 152 -52.86 -9.30 1.93
C ALA A 152 -52.07 -8.16 1.25
N GLY A 153 -52.16 -6.92 1.77
CA GLY A 153 -51.50 -5.74 1.20
C GLY A 153 -52.05 -5.28 -0.15
N ILE A 154 -53.32 -5.57 -0.47
CA ILE A 154 -53.97 -5.22 -1.73
C ILE A 154 -54.87 -4.00 -1.50
N GLY A 155 -54.69 -2.95 -2.31
CA GLY A 155 -55.58 -1.78 -2.28
C GLY A 155 -56.91 -2.03 -2.99
N VAL A 156 -57.96 -1.30 -2.63
CA VAL A 156 -59.24 -1.30 -3.35
C VAL A 156 -59.35 -0.02 -4.18
N LYS A 157 -59.61 -0.17 -5.49
CA LYS A 157 -59.72 0.98 -6.39
C LYS A 157 -61.16 1.53 -6.37
N GLY A 158 -61.32 2.79 -5.97
CA GLY A 158 -62.62 3.48 -5.94
C GLY A 158 -63.18 3.76 -4.54
N GLU A 159 -62.47 3.36 -3.47
CA GLU A 159 -62.59 3.97 -2.13
C GLU A 159 -61.95 5.36 -2.10
#